data_AF-A0A919ZYT2-F1
#
_entry.id   AF-A0A919ZYT2-F1
#
_cell.length_a   1.000
_cell.length_b   1.000
_cell.length_c   1.000
_cell.angle_alpha   90.00
_cell.angle_beta   90.00
_cell.angle_gamma   90.00
#
_symmetry.space_group_name_H-M   'P 1'
#
loop_
_entity.id
_entity.type
_entity.pdbx_description
1 polymer ?
#
loop_
_entity_poly.entity_id
_entity_poly.type
_entity_poly.pdbx_seq_one_letter_code
_entity_poly.pdbx_strand_id
1 'polypeptide(L)'
;MATKIGTRGSKLALKQVDIVVEELGISDYEVVVIKTEGDRRSEEGKTQFDKLNFVEAIENKLIAGDIDIAVHSAKDMPAKDNPKLKKFLFE
;
A
#
# COMPACT_ATOMS: atom_id res chain seq x y z
N MET A 1 -5.99 -4.40 -19.91
CA MET A 1 -6.38 -3.41 -18.90
C MET A 1 -5.18 -3.28 -17.99
N ALA A 2 -4.75 -2.05 -17.70
CA ALA A 2 -3.59 -1.81 -16.84
C ALA A 2 -3.84 -2.35 -15.43
N THR A 3 -2.81 -2.95 -14.82
CA THR A 3 -2.84 -3.42 -13.44
C THR A 3 -2.89 -2.22 -12.50
N LYS A 4 -3.90 -2.15 -11.62
CA LYS A 4 -4.05 -1.06 -10.65
C LYS A 4 -3.27 -1.33 -9.40
N ILE A 5 -2.25 -0.52 -9.12
CA ILE A 5 -1.38 -0.70 -7.97
C ILE A 5 -1.65 0.40 -6.94
N GLY A 6 -2.25 0.02 -5.82
CA GLY A 6 -2.49 0.90 -4.68
C GLY A 6 -1.23 1.09 -3.84
N THR A 7 -0.92 2.33 -3.52
CA THR A 7 0.20 2.69 -2.62
C THR A 7 -0.07 4.02 -1.92
N ARG A 8 0.75 4.35 -0.91
CA ARG A 8 0.75 5.69 -0.30
C ARG A 8 1.45 6.70 -1.21
N GLY A 9 1.14 7.98 -1.04
CA GLY A 9 1.67 9.06 -1.89
C GLY A 9 3.10 9.52 -1.58
N SER A 10 3.80 8.89 -0.62
CA SER A 10 5.17 9.30 -0.28
C SER A 10 6.16 8.92 -1.39
N LYS A 11 7.24 9.69 -1.56
CA LYS A 11 8.29 9.40 -2.55
C LYS A 11 8.87 7.98 -2.41
N LEU A 12 9.03 7.51 -1.17
CA LEU A 12 9.50 6.15 -0.89
C LEU A 12 8.49 5.09 -1.32
N ALA A 13 7.20 5.31 -1.03
CA ALA A 13 6.13 4.39 -1.40
C ALA A 13 5.95 4.27 -2.92
N LEU A 14 6.13 5.37 -3.66
CA LEU A 14 6.16 5.34 -5.13
C LEU A 14 7.38 4.57 -5.64
N LYS A 15 8.56 4.80 -5.05
CA LYS A 15 9.77 4.06 -5.44
C LYS A 15 9.66 2.55 -5.17
N GLN A 16 8.93 2.16 -4.13
CA GLN A 16 8.63 0.75 -3.85
C GLN A 16 7.74 0.12 -4.90
N VAL A 17 6.83 0.88 -5.51
CA VAL A 17 6.05 0.38 -6.66
C VAL A 17 6.98 0.07 -7.82
N ASP A 18 7.90 0.98 -8.16
CA ASP A 18 8.87 0.75 -9.26
C ASP A 18 9.64 -0.57 -9.08
N ILE A 19 10.11 -0.84 -7.85
CA ILE A 19 10.85 -2.07 -7.52
C ILE A 19 9.96 -3.31 -7.73
N VAL A 20 8.73 -3.27 -7.22
CA VAL A 20 7.81 -4.41 -7.29
C VAL A 20 7.37 -4.69 -8.73
N VAL A 21 7.10 -3.67 -9.53
CA VAL A 21 6.70 -3.88 -10.94
C VAL A 21 7.85 -4.39 -11.78
N GLU A 22 9.09 -3.97 -11.51
CA GLU A 22 10.29 -4.48 -12.16
C GLU A 22 10.48 -5.98 -11.84
N GLU A 23 10.43 -6.34 -10.56
CA GLU A 23 10.59 -7.72 -10.10
C GLU A 23 9.49 -8.66 -10.64
N LEU A 24 8.25 -8.17 -10.71
CA LEU A 24 7.10 -8.94 -11.21
C LEU A 24 6.94 -8.88 -12.74
N GLY A 25 7.77 -8.11 -13.45
CA GLY A 25 7.67 -7.93 -14.90
C GLY A 25 6.35 -7.29 -15.36
N ILE A 26 5.76 -6.42 -14.53
CA ILE A 26 4.49 -5.74 -14.83
C ILE A 26 4.78 -4.51 -15.69
N SER A 27 4.39 -4.56 -16.97
CA SER A 27 4.66 -3.50 -17.94
C SER A 27 3.49 -2.52 -18.16
N ASP A 28 2.24 -2.97 -17.98
CA ASP A 28 1.03 -2.16 -18.12
C ASP A 28 0.36 -2.00 -16.74
N TYR A 29 0.63 -0.88 -16.07
CA TYR A 29 0.09 -0.58 -14.75
C TYR A 29 -0.25 0.90 -14.57
N GLU A 30 -1.14 1.18 -13.63
CA GLU A 30 -1.43 2.52 -13.13
C GLU A 30 -1.26 2.58 -11.61
N VAL A 31 -0.71 3.69 -11.12
CA VAL A 31 -0.51 3.89 -9.69
C VAL A 31 -1.72 4.62 -9.11
N VAL A 32 -2.40 3.96 -8.17
CA VAL A 32 -3.52 4.52 -7.42
C VAL A 32 -3.02 4.99 -6.07
N VAL A 33 -2.80 6.30 -5.95
CA VAL A 33 -2.37 6.90 -4.68
C VAL A 33 -3.54 6.96 -3.70
N ILE A 34 -3.34 6.36 -2.52
CA ILE A 34 -4.35 6.25 -1.48
C ILE A 34 -3.84 6.99 -0.25
N LYS A 35 -4.59 8.03 0.16
CA LYS A 35 -4.31 8.77 1.39
C LYS A 35 -4.93 8.03 2.56
N THR A 36 -4.12 7.72 3.57
CA THR A 36 -4.50 6.92 4.73
C THR A 36 -4.74 7.81 5.95
N GLU A 37 -5.40 7.28 6.99
CA GLU A 37 -5.58 8.03 8.24
C GLU A 37 -4.23 8.28 8.93
N GLY A 38 -3.28 7.35 8.78
CA GLY A 38 -1.91 7.53 9.27
C GLY A 38 -1.20 8.70 8.60
N ASP A 39 -1.42 8.91 7.30
CA ASP A 39 -0.89 10.09 6.58
C ASP A 39 -1.48 11.37 7.14
N ARG A 40 -2.82 11.42 7.29
CA ARG A 40 -3.53 12.60 7.79
C ARG A 40 -3.08 12.97 9.21
N ARG A 41 -2.91 11.99 10.10
CA ARG A 41 -2.42 12.21 11.47
C ARG A 41 -0.97 12.64 11.52
N SER A 42 -0.13 12.10 10.64
CA SER A 42 1.28 12.50 10.53
C SER A 42 1.42 13.96 10.07
N GLU A 43 0.60 14.39 9.11
CA GLU A 43 0.52 15.79 8.68
C GLU A 43 0.09 16.74 9.82
N GLU A 44 -0.74 16.26 10.75
CA GLU A 44 -1.13 16.97 11.98
C GLU A 44 -0.05 16.93 13.09
N GLY A 45 1.11 16.32 12.84
CA GLY A 45 2.20 16.20 13.80
C GLY A 45 1.99 15.14 14.89
N LYS A 46 0.97 14.28 14.77
CA LYS A 46 0.79 13.15 15.68
C LYS A 46 1.82 12.08 15.36
N THR A 47 2.40 11.48 16.38
CA THR A 47 3.46 10.46 16.25
C THR A 47 3.10 9.11 16.84
N GLN A 48 2.06 9.05 17.69
CA GLN A 48 1.61 7.81 18.33
C GLN A 48 0.23 7.42 17.80
N PHE A 49 0.23 6.45 16.89
CA PHE A 49 -0.99 5.88 16.32
C PHE A 49 -0.72 4.47 15.79
N ASP A 50 -1.79 3.69 15.63
CA ASP A 50 -1.73 2.30 15.19
C ASP A 50 -1.24 2.19 13.73
N LYS A 51 -0.41 1.18 13.44
CA LYS A 51 0.01 0.83 12.07
C LYS A 51 -1.16 0.54 11.15
N LEU A 52 -2.26 0.01 11.69
CA LEU A 52 -3.50 -0.21 10.95
C LEU A 52 -3.98 1.07 10.22
N ASN A 53 -3.72 2.25 10.77
CA ASN A 53 -4.10 3.52 10.15
C ASN A 53 -3.39 3.78 8.80
N PHE A 54 -2.27 3.11 8.52
CA PHE A 54 -1.57 3.21 7.23
C PHE A 54 -2.01 2.15 6.21
N VAL A 55 -2.76 1.13 6.62
CA VAL A 55 -2.98 -0.08 5.82
C VAL A 55 -4.45 -0.30 5.49
N GLU A 56 -5.35 -0.01 6.44
CA GLU A 56 -6.78 -0.32 6.33
C GLU A 56 -7.45 0.26 5.08
N ALA A 57 -7.17 1.53 4.75
CA ALA A 57 -7.75 2.18 3.57
C ALA A 57 -7.32 1.49 2.25
N ILE A 58 -6.10 0.98 2.19
CA ILE A 58 -5.55 0.31 1.00
C ILE A 58 -6.08 -1.13 0.92
N GLU A 59 -6.11 -1.85 2.05
CA GLU A 59 -6.70 -3.19 2.10
C GLU A 59 -8.18 -3.19 1.72
N ASN A 60 -8.95 -2.19 2.18
CA ASN A 60 -10.37 -2.07 1.83
C ASN A 60 -10.57 -1.87 0.32
N LYS A 61 -9.72 -1.07 -0.31
CA LYS A 61 -9.74 -0.90 -1.78
C LYS A 61 -9.37 -2.17 -2.52
N LEU A 62 -8.37 -2.90 -2.03
CA LEU A 62 -7.97 -4.19 -2.60
C LEU A 62 -9.10 -5.23 -2.50
N ILE A 63 -9.76 -5.32 -1.33
CA ILE A 63 -10.90 -6.22 -1.11
C ILE A 63 -12.10 -5.84 -1.98
N ALA A 64 -12.33 -4.54 -2.21
CA ALA A 64 -13.41 -4.04 -3.06
C ALA A 64 -13.15 -4.25 -4.56
N GLY A 65 -11.92 -4.58 -4.97
CA GLY A 65 -11.52 -4.66 -6.38
C GLY A 65 -11.27 -3.30 -7.05
N ASP A 66 -11.10 -2.23 -6.26
CA ASP A 66 -10.71 -0.91 -6.77
C ASP A 66 -9.26 -0.90 -7.29
N ILE A 67 -8.42 -1.75 -6.70
CA ILE A 67 -7.01 -1.98 -7.04
C ILE A 67 -6.75 -3.48 -7.10
N ASP A 68 -5.75 -3.88 -7.89
CA ASP A 68 -5.38 -5.29 -8.09
C ASP A 68 -4.24 -5.73 -7.16
N ILE A 69 -3.33 -4.80 -6.84
CA ILE A 69 -2.16 -5.03 -6.00
C ILE A 69 -2.03 -3.87 -4.99
N ALA A 70 -1.63 -4.17 -3.77
CA ALA A 70 -1.24 -3.17 -2.77
C ALA A 70 0.26 -3.29 -2.47
N VAL A 71 0.99 -2.17 -2.54
CA VAL A 71 2.43 -2.11 -2.20
C VAL A 71 2.61 -1.28 -0.94
N HIS A 72 3.32 -1.86 0.04
CA HIS A 72 3.59 -1.26 1.33
C HIS A 72 5.00 -1.56 1.82
N SER A 73 5.52 -0.65 2.63
CA SER A 73 6.68 -0.96 3.47
C SER A 73 6.30 -2.03 4.49
N ALA A 74 7.04 -3.13 4.57
CA ALA A 74 6.78 -4.21 5.52
C ALA A 74 6.69 -3.73 6.99
N LYS A 75 7.47 -2.70 7.36
CA LYS A 75 7.43 -2.10 8.70
C LYS A 75 6.07 -1.50 9.07
N ASP A 76 5.29 -1.07 8.09
CA ASP A 76 3.98 -0.42 8.29
C ASP A 76 2.84 -1.45 8.37
N MET A 77 3.12 -2.73 8.07
CA MET A 77 2.11 -3.78 8.16
C MET A 77 1.77 -4.11 9.63
N PRO A 78 0.49 -4.33 9.95
CA PRO A 78 0.10 -4.82 11.27
C PRO A 78 0.63 -6.23 11.51
N ALA A 79 0.87 -6.58 12.78
CA ALA A 79 1.32 -7.92 13.17
C ALA A 79 0.25 -9.00 12.93
N LYS A 80 -1.03 -8.62 12.91
CA LYS A 80 -2.14 -9.51 12.58
C LYS A 80 -2.48 -9.36 11.10
N ASP A 81 -2.42 -10.47 10.40
CA ASP A 81 -2.77 -10.51 8.98
C ASP A 81 -4.28 -10.46 8.75
N ASN A 82 -4.66 -9.88 7.61
CA ASN A 82 -6.02 -9.94 7.11
C ASN A 82 -6.20 -11.26 6.34
N PRO A 83 -7.03 -12.21 6.82
CA PRO A 83 -7.14 -13.55 6.23
C PRO A 83 -7.75 -13.55 4.82
N LYS A 84 -8.33 -12.43 4.37
CA LYS A 84 -8.85 -12.26 3.01
C LYS A 84 -7.77 -11.92 1.99
N LEU A 85 -6.56 -11.60 2.45
CA LEU A 85 -5.49 -11.09 1.60
C LEU A 85 -4.28 -12.02 1.65
N LYS A 86 -3.61 -12.15 0.51
CA LYS A 86 -2.33 -12.85 0.41
C LYS A 86 -1.21 -11.83 0.39
N LYS A 87 -0.18 -12.05 1.21
CA LYS A 87 0.99 -11.17 1.31
C LYS A 87 2.20 -11.84 0.67
N PHE A 88 3.03 -11.02 0.04
CA PHE A 88 4.33 -11.40 -0.53
C PHE A 88 5.37 -10.40 -0.01
N LEU A 89 6.58 -10.89 0.27
CA LEU A 89 7.69 -10.08 0.74
C LEU A 89 8.74 -9.99 -0.37
N PHE A 90 9.27 -8.79 -0.56
CA PHE A 90 10.31 -8.47 -1.53
C PHE A 90 11.45 -7.80 -0.75
N GLU A 91 12.69 -8.19 -1.04
CA GLU A 91 13.91 -7.69 -0.40
C GLU A 91 14.79 -6.91 -1.38
#